data_AF-A0A8T5TMW3-F1
#
_entry.id   AF-A0A8T5TMW3-F1
#
_cell.length_a   1.000
_cell.length_b   1.000
_cell.length_c   1.000
_cell.angle_alpha   90.00
_cell.angle_beta   90.00
_cell.angle_gamma   90.00
#
_symmetry.space_group_name_H-M   'P 1'
#
loop_
_entity.id
_entity.type
_entity.pdbx_description
1 polymer ?
#
loop_
_entity_poly.entity_id
_entity_poly.type
_entity_poly.pdbx_seq_one_letter_code
_entity_poly.pdbx_strand_id
1 'polypeptide(L)'
;MTPIITIEDELDLSHLEKELVKSLTELNKQQMKMIKTQQRLTENIMDMSFTRDSLSITMRDVFTQMKMLARENNSNVKNEDVKFLDDLIHTNANNIEANKRYLTALKDLIIEKLYLISLRKEFAEALGDVGTNRKIVIKKGLNLDKAKNKMIEQEKIDILSQELNDAKREFDRSRNVQLKKIEQYFEIQSKVSKLWLKLKDATSDQG
;
A
#
# COMPACT_ATOMS: atom_id res chain seq x y z
N MET A 1 -4.61 16.43 -38.97
CA MET A 1 -5.45 15.22 -39.12
C MET A 1 -5.46 14.52 -37.78
N THR A 2 -6.63 14.38 -37.15
CA THR A 2 -6.80 13.52 -35.99
C THR A 2 -6.66 12.07 -36.46
N PRO A 3 -5.90 11.19 -35.78
CA PRO A 3 -5.82 9.79 -36.17
C PRO A 3 -7.22 9.18 -36.24
N ILE A 4 -7.49 8.43 -37.32
CA ILE A 4 -8.72 7.64 -37.41
C ILE A 4 -8.56 6.51 -36.40
N ILE A 5 -9.27 6.58 -35.28
CA ILE A 5 -9.32 5.49 -34.30
C ILE A 5 -10.03 4.31 -34.98
N THR A 6 -9.32 3.21 -35.10
CA THR A 6 -9.79 1.98 -35.74
C THR A 6 -10.25 0.95 -34.71
N ILE A 7 -10.93 -0.09 -35.21
CA ILE A 7 -11.30 -1.25 -34.39
C ILE A 7 -10.06 -2.02 -33.89
N GLU A 8 -8.94 -1.93 -34.63
CA GLU A 8 -7.66 -2.52 -34.22
C GLU A 8 -7.10 -1.81 -32.98
N ASP A 9 -7.18 -0.48 -32.92
CA ASP A 9 -6.76 0.30 -31.74
C ASP A 9 -7.56 -0.08 -30.47
N GLU A 10 -8.85 -0.38 -30.62
CA GLU A 10 -9.72 -0.83 -29.52
C GLU A 10 -9.39 -2.27 -29.06
N LEU A 11 -8.94 -3.14 -29.97
CA LEU A 11 -8.45 -4.49 -29.63
C LEU A 11 -7.10 -4.42 -28.94
N ASP A 12 -6.21 -3.55 -29.40
CA ASP A 12 -4.91 -3.29 -28.79
C ASP A 12 -5.09 -2.72 -27.38
N LEU A 13 -6.03 -1.80 -27.18
CA LEU A 13 -6.40 -1.32 -25.85
C LEU A 13 -6.87 -2.46 -24.93
N SER A 14 -7.75 -3.36 -25.41
CA SER A 14 -8.16 -4.54 -24.64
C SER A 14 -6.98 -5.44 -24.24
N HIS A 15 -5.97 -5.56 -25.11
CA HIS A 15 -4.75 -6.30 -24.80
C HIS A 15 -3.92 -5.60 -23.72
N LEU A 16 -3.68 -4.30 -23.88
CA LEU A 16 -2.93 -3.47 -22.93
C LEU A 16 -3.62 -3.42 -21.55
N GLU A 17 -4.95 -3.36 -21.50
CA GLU A 17 -5.72 -3.43 -20.25
C GLU A 17 -5.41 -4.75 -19.51
N LYS A 18 -5.32 -5.89 -20.22
CA LYS A 18 -4.95 -7.18 -19.61
C LYS A 18 -3.48 -7.26 -19.18
N GLU A 19 -2.57 -6.65 -19.93
CA GLU A 19 -1.16 -6.56 -19.53
C GLU A 19 -0.98 -5.70 -18.29
N LEU A 20 -1.74 -4.60 -18.19
CA LEU A 20 -1.77 -3.76 -17.00
C LEU A 20 -2.28 -4.54 -15.79
N VAL A 21 -3.33 -5.37 -15.92
CA VAL A 21 -3.78 -6.27 -14.84
C VAL A 21 -2.67 -7.18 -14.34
N LYS A 22 -1.90 -7.79 -15.25
CA LYS A 22 -0.75 -8.64 -14.87
C LYS A 22 0.31 -7.84 -14.11
N SER A 23 0.62 -6.64 -14.60
CA SER A 23 1.61 -5.75 -13.98
C SER A 23 1.18 -5.27 -12.59
N LEU A 24 -0.09 -4.91 -12.41
CA LEU A 24 -0.67 -4.55 -11.11
C LEU A 24 -0.61 -5.72 -10.13
N THR A 25 -0.89 -6.93 -10.61
CA THR A 25 -0.84 -8.15 -9.80
C THR A 25 0.58 -8.44 -9.34
N GLU A 26 1.58 -8.29 -10.19
CA GLU A 26 2.97 -8.49 -9.82
C GLU A 26 3.45 -7.42 -8.83
N LEU A 27 3.11 -6.15 -9.05
CA LEU A 27 3.38 -5.08 -8.09
C LEU A 27 2.78 -5.39 -6.71
N ASN A 28 1.54 -5.89 -6.66
CA ASN A 28 0.89 -6.30 -5.42
C ASN A 28 1.66 -7.40 -4.68
N LYS A 29 2.22 -8.38 -5.39
CA LYS A 29 3.07 -9.41 -4.77
C LYS A 29 4.34 -8.82 -4.18
N GLN A 30 5.01 -7.92 -4.90
CA GLN A 30 6.24 -7.29 -4.42
C GLN A 30 5.99 -6.39 -3.22
N GLN A 31 4.91 -5.59 -3.24
CA GLN A 31 4.52 -4.79 -2.08
C GLN A 31 4.14 -5.65 -0.87
N MET A 32 3.47 -6.79 -1.09
CA MET A 32 3.16 -7.72 0.01
C MET A 32 4.42 -8.29 0.65
N LYS A 33 5.45 -8.63 -0.13
CA LYS A 33 6.76 -9.08 0.42
C LYS A 33 7.40 -7.99 1.27
N MET A 34 7.41 -6.74 0.78
CA MET A 34 7.94 -5.59 1.53
C MET A 34 7.18 -5.40 2.86
N ILE A 35 5.84 -5.49 2.85
CA ILE A 35 5.03 -5.35 4.07
C ILE A 35 5.38 -6.44 5.09
N LYS A 36 5.55 -7.70 4.66
CA LYS A 36 5.99 -8.78 5.56
C LYS A 36 7.35 -8.49 6.20
N THR A 37 8.29 -7.94 5.44
CA THR A 37 9.58 -7.49 5.98
C THR A 37 9.40 -6.36 7.00
N GLN A 38 8.49 -5.41 6.76
CA GLN A 38 8.18 -4.32 7.70
C GLN A 38 7.52 -4.84 8.99
N GLN A 39 6.65 -5.86 8.90
CA GLN A 39 6.07 -6.53 10.07
C GLN A 39 7.15 -7.21 10.92
N ARG A 40 8.05 -7.96 10.29
CA ARG A 40 9.20 -8.57 10.99
C ARG A 40 10.11 -7.53 11.64
N LEU A 41 10.37 -6.40 10.98
CA LEU A 41 11.12 -5.29 11.56
C LEU A 41 10.42 -4.74 12.81
N THR A 42 9.09 -4.62 12.76
CA THR A 42 8.26 -4.14 13.88
C THR A 42 8.39 -5.08 15.09
N GLU A 43 8.34 -6.40 14.86
CA GLU A 43 8.54 -7.42 15.89
C GLU A 43 9.95 -7.32 16.50
N ASN A 44 10.99 -7.28 15.67
CA ASN A 44 12.38 -7.19 16.14
C ASN A 44 12.64 -5.93 16.98
N ILE A 45 12.08 -4.78 16.58
CA ILE A 45 12.22 -3.52 17.36
C ILE A 45 11.46 -3.63 18.68
N MET A 46 10.32 -4.32 18.72
CA MET A 46 9.57 -4.56 19.95
C MET A 46 10.36 -5.43 20.93
N ASP A 47 10.93 -6.54 20.47
CA ASP A 47 11.77 -7.42 21.28
C ASP A 47 13.01 -6.71 21.83
N MET A 48 13.67 -5.91 20.98
CA MET A 48 14.78 -5.06 21.39
C MET A 48 14.34 -4.04 22.45
N SER A 49 13.15 -3.46 22.32
CA SER A 49 12.62 -2.49 23.28
C SER A 49 12.32 -3.14 24.64
N PHE A 50 11.78 -4.36 24.67
CA PHE A 50 11.62 -5.11 25.92
C PHE A 50 12.95 -5.43 26.60
N THR A 51 13.94 -5.83 25.82
CA THR A 51 15.30 -6.08 26.35
C THR A 51 15.90 -4.79 26.93
N ARG A 52 15.68 -3.66 26.26
CA ARG A 52 16.12 -2.33 26.70
C ARG A 52 15.40 -1.86 27.97
N ASP A 53 14.11 -2.15 28.11
CA ASP A 53 13.36 -1.88 29.34
C ASP A 53 13.92 -2.68 30.52
N SER A 54 14.20 -3.98 30.33
CA SER A 54 14.84 -4.82 31.35
C SER A 54 16.22 -4.29 31.75
N LEU A 55 17.05 -3.92 30.77
CA LEU A 55 18.34 -3.28 31.03
C LEU A 55 18.19 -1.97 31.83
N SER A 56 17.18 -1.16 31.53
CA SER A 56 16.92 0.10 32.24
C SER A 56 16.62 -0.11 33.72
N ILE A 57 15.95 -1.21 34.08
CA ILE A 57 15.70 -1.58 35.48
C ILE A 57 17.04 -1.84 36.18
N THR A 58 17.87 -2.70 35.61
CA THR A 58 19.20 -3.01 36.18
C THR A 58 20.09 -1.77 36.26
N MET A 59 20.09 -0.89 35.25
CA MET A 59 20.83 0.37 35.30
C MET A 59 20.38 1.26 36.46
N ARG A 60 19.07 1.34 36.74
CA ARG A 60 18.54 2.11 37.88
C ARG A 60 18.94 1.53 39.23
N ASP A 61 18.98 0.20 39.35
CA ASP A 61 19.46 -0.47 40.56
C ASP A 61 20.94 -0.17 40.81
N VAL A 62 21.77 -0.27 39.76
CA VAL A 62 23.20 0.08 39.82
C VAL A 62 23.38 1.56 40.16
N PHE A 63 22.63 2.45 39.52
CA PHE A 63 22.64 3.89 39.80
C PHE A 63 22.32 4.19 41.26
N THR A 64 21.30 3.53 41.81
CA THR A 64 20.90 3.70 43.21
C THR A 64 22.02 3.28 44.15
N GLN A 65 22.69 2.15 43.88
CA GLN A 65 23.84 1.68 44.67
C GLN A 65 25.05 2.62 44.54
N MET A 66 25.39 3.04 43.32
CA MET A 66 26.50 3.99 43.08
C MET A 66 26.27 5.32 43.80
N LYS A 67 25.04 5.83 43.78
CA LYS A 67 24.66 7.07 44.46
C LYS A 67 24.78 6.97 45.99
N MET A 68 24.52 5.79 46.57
CA MET A 68 24.78 5.54 47.99
C MET A 68 26.28 5.50 48.27
N LEU A 69 27.03 4.71 47.50
CA LEU A 69 28.48 4.53 47.66
C LEU A 69 29.27 5.83 47.46
N ALA A 70 28.86 6.71 46.54
CA ALA A 70 29.52 8.00 46.32
C ALA A 70 29.46 8.96 47.52
N ARG A 71 28.61 8.66 48.52
CA ARG A 71 28.52 9.42 49.78
C ARG A 71 29.49 8.92 50.85
N GLU A 72 30.08 7.75 50.67
CA GLU A 72 30.96 7.11 51.64
C GLU A 72 32.43 7.45 51.38
N ASN A 73 33.15 7.90 52.40
CA ASN A 73 34.55 8.34 52.27
C ASN A 73 35.54 7.22 51.86
N ASN A 74 35.17 5.95 52.07
CA ASN A 74 35.99 4.77 51.74
C ASN A 74 35.60 4.10 50.41
N SER A 75 34.67 4.70 49.66
CA SER A 75 34.20 4.18 48.38
C SER A 75 35.09 4.65 47.23
N ASN A 76 35.26 3.78 46.23
CA ASN A 76 35.96 4.12 44.98
C ASN A 76 35.04 4.77 43.93
N VAL A 77 33.74 4.92 44.21
CA VAL A 77 32.76 5.51 43.28
C VAL A 77 32.81 7.04 43.38
N LYS A 78 33.02 7.70 42.24
CA LYS A 78 33.02 9.18 42.17
C LYS A 78 31.65 9.70 41.73
N ASN A 79 31.36 10.95 42.09
CA ASN A 79 30.14 11.65 41.63
C ASN A 79 30.06 11.73 40.09
N GLU A 80 31.21 11.78 39.41
CA GLU A 80 31.29 11.76 37.94
C GLU A 80 30.75 10.45 37.36
N ASP A 81 31.10 9.30 37.96
CA ASP A 81 30.62 7.98 37.53
C ASP A 81 29.09 7.87 37.67
N VAL A 82 28.54 8.42 38.77
CA VAL A 82 27.09 8.49 39.01
C VAL A 82 26.41 9.33 37.93
N LYS A 83 27.01 10.47 37.56
CA LYS A 83 26.47 11.35 36.52
C LYS A 83 26.45 10.69 35.14
N PHE A 84 27.54 10.02 34.75
CA PHE A 84 27.59 9.30 33.47
C PHE A 84 26.51 8.22 33.36
N LEU A 85 26.26 7.48 34.46
CA LEU A 85 25.19 6.48 34.46
C LEU A 85 23.80 7.12 34.41
N ASP A 86 23.59 8.26 35.07
CA ASP A 86 22.34 9.01 34.97
C ASP A 86 22.05 9.48 33.53
N ASP A 87 23.04 10.06 32.87
CA ASP A 87 22.96 10.50 31.47
C ASP A 87 22.65 9.31 30.53
N LEU A 88 23.27 8.16 30.78
CA LEU A 88 23.01 6.93 30.03
C LEU A 88 21.57 6.42 30.23
N ILE A 89 21.05 6.44 31.46
CA ILE A 89 19.66 6.06 31.76
C ILE A 89 18.68 6.98 31.03
N HIS A 90 18.92 8.31 31.05
CA HIS A 90 18.08 9.28 30.35
C HIS A 90 18.12 9.07 28.83
N THR A 91 19.30 8.84 28.26
CA THR A 91 19.45 8.53 26.83
C THR A 91 18.69 7.25 26.46
N ASN A 92 18.77 6.22 27.31
CA ASN A 92 18.07 4.97 27.06
C ASN A 92 16.55 5.12 27.12
N ALA A 93 16.04 5.93 28.05
CA ALA A 93 14.61 6.26 28.15
C ALA A 93 14.12 7.01 26.91
N ASN A 94 14.87 8.00 26.43
CA ASN A 94 14.56 8.73 25.19
C ASN A 94 14.50 7.80 23.98
N ASN A 95 15.45 6.86 23.90
CA ASN A 95 15.50 5.86 22.84
C ASN A 95 14.31 4.88 22.88
N ILE A 96 13.83 4.48 24.06
CA ILE A 96 12.61 3.66 24.21
C ILE A 96 11.39 4.42 23.67
N GLU A 97 11.26 5.71 24.03
CA GLU A 97 10.13 6.52 23.61
C GLU A 97 10.15 6.78 22.09
N ALA A 98 11.32 7.07 21.52
CA ALA A 98 11.50 7.19 20.08
C ALA A 98 11.10 5.91 19.33
N ASN A 99 11.52 4.74 19.83
CA ASN A 99 11.13 3.45 19.26
C ASN A 99 9.60 3.26 19.30
N LYS A 100 8.93 3.63 20.39
CA LYS A 100 7.46 3.53 20.50
C LYS A 100 6.76 4.40 19.45
N ARG A 101 7.18 5.66 19.29
CA ARG A 101 6.64 6.56 18.26
C ARG A 101 6.83 6.00 16.85
N TYR A 102 8.05 5.54 16.55
CA TYR A 102 8.36 4.91 15.26
C TYR A 102 7.51 3.66 15.00
N LEU A 103 7.39 2.77 15.98
CA LEU A 103 6.58 1.55 15.87
C LEU A 103 5.11 1.85 15.60
N THR A 104 4.53 2.83 16.28
CA THR A 104 3.13 3.25 16.04
C THR A 104 2.94 3.76 14.62
N ALA A 105 3.80 4.69 14.17
CA ALA A 105 3.73 5.23 12.81
C ALA A 105 3.93 4.14 11.73
N LEU A 106 4.83 3.20 11.97
CA LEU A 106 5.09 2.09 11.04
C LEU A 106 3.90 1.12 10.98
N LYS A 107 3.26 0.81 12.11
CA LYS A 107 2.07 -0.05 12.16
C LYS A 107 0.89 0.57 11.41
N ASP A 108 0.62 1.86 11.63
CA ASP A 108 -0.44 2.58 10.91
C ASP A 108 -0.19 2.55 9.39
N LEU A 109 1.06 2.78 8.98
CA LEU A 109 1.47 2.71 7.58
C LEU A 109 1.29 1.29 7.00
N ILE A 110 1.63 0.24 7.74
CA ILE A 110 1.46 -1.16 7.32
C ILE A 110 -0.03 -1.46 7.06
N ILE A 111 -0.92 -1.06 7.98
CA ILE A 111 -2.36 -1.31 7.87
C ILE A 111 -2.92 -0.67 6.59
N GLU A 112 -2.62 0.60 6.35
CA GLU A 112 -3.12 1.29 5.16
C GLU A 112 -2.51 0.76 3.86
N LYS A 113 -1.24 0.31 3.88
CA LYS A 113 -0.64 -0.35 2.72
C LYS A 113 -1.32 -1.69 2.40
N LEU A 114 -1.71 -2.46 3.40
CA LEU A 114 -2.46 -3.70 3.19
C LEU A 114 -3.82 -3.40 2.53
N TYR A 115 -4.51 -2.36 3.00
CA TYR A 115 -5.77 -1.93 2.40
C TYR A 115 -5.59 -1.36 0.98
N LEU A 116 -4.51 -0.62 0.72
CA LEU A 116 -4.17 -0.18 -0.63
C LEU A 116 -3.98 -1.35 -1.59
N ILE A 117 -3.34 -2.44 -1.14
CA ILE A 117 -3.17 -3.66 -1.95
C ILE A 117 -4.54 -4.30 -2.24
N SER A 118 -5.46 -4.38 -1.28
CA SER A 118 -6.79 -4.96 -1.53
C SER A 118 -7.55 -4.13 -2.56
N LEU A 119 -7.57 -2.81 -2.43
CA LEU A 119 -8.20 -1.93 -3.42
C LEU A 119 -7.54 -2.02 -4.80
N ARG A 120 -6.21 -2.16 -4.87
CA ARG A 120 -5.53 -2.35 -6.17
C ARG A 120 -5.90 -3.69 -6.81
N LYS A 121 -6.15 -4.74 -6.02
CA LYS A 121 -6.66 -6.02 -6.56
C LYS A 121 -8.06 -5.85 -7.16
N GLU A 122 -8.97 -5.21 -6.42
CA GLU A 122 -10.32 -4.93 -6.91
C GLU A 122 -10.31 -4.05 -8.17
N PHE A 123 -9.42 -3.05 -8.22
CA PHE A 123 -9.19 -2.24 -9.42
C PHE A 123 -8.69 -3.10 -10.59
N ALA A 124 -7.71 -3.96 -10.36
CA ALA A 124 -7.17 -4.84 -11.40
C ALA A 124 -8.24 -5.83 -11.92
N GLU A 125 -9.09 -6.37 -11.05
CA GLU A 125 -10.23 -7.20 -11.43
C GLU A 125 -11.21 -6.42 -12.31
N ALA A 126 -11.63 -5.23 -11.87
CA ALA A 126 -12.55 -4.38 -12.64
C ALA A 126 -11.98 -3.95 -14.00
N LEU A 127 -10.68 -3.66 -14.07
CA LEU A 127 -9.96 -3.39 -15.33
C LEU A 127 -9.96 -4.61 -16.26
N GLY A 128 -9.81 -5.82 -15.71
CA GLY A 128 -9.89 -7.07 -16.46
C GLY A 128 -11.26 -7.32 -17.07
N ASP A 129 -12.32 -6.97 -16.34
CA ASP A 129 -13.71 -7.04 -16.82
C ASP A 129 -13.95 -6.04 -17.96
N VAL A 130 -13.47 -4.79 -17.81
CA VAL A 130 -13.52 -3.77 -18.86
C VAL A 130 -12.84 -4.26 -20.13
N GLY A 131 -11.61 -4.78 -20.04
CA GLY A 131 -10.90 -5.29 -21.20
C GLY A 131 -11.58 -6.49 -21.86
N THR A 132 -12.25 -7.35 -21.07
CA THR A 132 -13.03 -8.48 -21.61
C THR A 132 -14.30 -8.00 -22.31
N ASN A 133 -15.05 -7.09 -21.70
CA ASN A 133 -16.29 -6.56 -22.27
C ASN A 133 -16.03 -5.69 -23.50
N ARG A 134 -14.93 -4.92 -23.51
CA ARG A 134 -14.46 -4.18 -24.70
C ARG A 134 -14.29 -5.11 -25.89
N LYS A 135 -13.58 -6.23 -25.70
CA LYS A 135 -13.39 -7.24 -26.76
C LYS A 135 -14.72 -7.81 -27.28
N ILE A 136 -15.69 -8.02 -26.40
CA ILE A 136 -17.03 -8.52 -26.78
C ILE A 136 -17.78 -7.48 -27.62
N VAL A 137 -17.81 -6.22 -27.18
CA VAL A 137 -18.43 -5.11 -27.92
C VAL A 137 -17.85 -4.99 -29.32
N ILE A 138 -16.52 -5.01 -29.45
CA ILE A 138 -15.82 -4.96 -30.73
C ILE A 138 -16.24 -6.13 -31.63
N LYS A 139 -16.21 -7.36 -31.11
CA LYS A 139 -16.53 -8.56 -31.89
C LYS A 139 -17.97 -8.53 -32.39
N LYS A 140 -18.93 -8.10 -31.56
CA LYS A 140 -20.34 -7.95 -31.96
C LYS A 140 -20.52 -6.82 -32.97
N GLY A 141 -19.80 -5.71 -32.83
CA GLY A 141 -19.77 -4.61 -33.82
C GLY A 141 -19.29 -5.10 -35.19
N LEU A 142 -18.17 -5.80 -35.24
CA LEU A 142 -17.63 -6.40 -36.47
C LEU A 142 -18.60 -7.39 -37.13
N ASN A 143 -19.31 -8.19 -36.33
CA ASN A 143 -20.31 -9.13 -36.86
C ASN A 143 -21.51 -8.41 -37.47
N LEU A 144 -21.99 -7.35 -36.82
CA LEU A 144 -23.06 -6.50 -37.34
C LEU A 144 -22.66 -5.82 -38.65
N ASP A 145 -21.46 -5.25 -38.72
CA ASP A 145 -20.95 -4.59 -39.93
C ASP A 145 -20.80 -5.59 -41.09
N LYS A 146 -20.29 -6.79 -40.81
CA LYS A 146 -20.23 -7.88 -41.80
C LYS A 146 -21.62 -8.29 -42.29
N ALA A 147 -22.61 -8.36 -41.40
CA ALA A 147 -23.98 -8.72 -41.77
C ALA A 147 -24.64 -7.65 -42.66
N LYS A 148 -24.44 -6.37 -42.33
CA LYS A 148 -24.88 -5.22 -43.14
C LYS A 148 -24.24 -5.23 -44.52
N ASN A 149 -22.92 -5.42 -44.59
CA ASN A 149 -22.18 -5.43 -45.86
C ASN A 149 -22.55 -6.61 -46.76
N LYS A 150 -22.95 -7.76 -46.17
CA LYS A 150 -23.44 -8.93 -46.90
C LYS A 150 -24.92 -8.85 -47.29
N MET A 151 -25.61 -7.74 -46.97
CA MET A 151 -27.04 -7.55 -47.24
C MET A 151 -27.90 -8.72 -46.74
N ILE A 152 -27.58 -9.23 -45.53
CA ILE A 152 -28.38 -10.28 -44.88
C ILE A 152 -29.77 -9.72 -44.53
N GLU A 153 -30.77 -10.60 -44.41
CA GLU A 153 -32.13 -10.29 -43.95
C GLU A 153 -32.15 -9.30 -42.77
N GLN A 154 -33.01 -8.30 -42.86
CA GLN A 154 -33.14 -7.22 -41.87
C GLN A 154 -33.37 -7.74 -40.45
N GLU A 155 -34.17 -8.80 -40.30
CA GLU A 155 -34.46 -9.41 -39.00
C GLU A 155 -33.17 -9.90 -38.28
N LYS A 156 -32.21 -10.45 -39.03
CA LYS A 156 -30.92 -10.88 -38.46
C LYS A 156 -30.03 -9.69 -38.10
N ILE A 157 -30.11 -8.59 -38.86
CA ILE A 157 -29.41 -7.34 -38.56
C ILE A 157 -29.96 -6.72 -37.27
N ASP A 158 -31.28 -6.79 -37.06
CA ASP A 158 -31.94 -6.26 -35.87
C ASP A 158 -31.55 -7.04 -34.62
N ILE A 159 -31.51 -8.38 -34.70
CA ILE A 159 -31.02 -9.25 -33.60
C ILE A 159 -29.57 -8.91 -33.23
N LEU A 160 -28.67 -8.83 -34.22
CA LEU A 160 -27.26 -8.47 -33.98
C LEU A 160 -27.10 -7.06 -33.40
N SER A 161 -27.98 -6.13 -33.78
CA SER A 161 -27.99 -4.78 -33.23
C SER A 161 -28.43 -4.75 -31.77
N GLN A 162 -29.45 -5.52 -31.40
CA GLN A 162 -29.88 -5.67 -30.00
C GLN A 162 -28.77 -6.28 -29.16
N GLU A 163 -28.16 -7.37 -29.64
CA GLU A 163 -27.03 -8.03 -29.00
C GLU A 163 -25.84 -7.09 -28.76
N LEU A 164 -25.53 -6.23 -29.72
CA LEU A 164 -24.48 -5.22 -29.58
C LEU A 164 -24.84 -4.17 -28.52
N ASN A 165 -26.09 -3.72 -28.49
CA ASN A 165 -26.56 -2.74 -27.52
C ASN A 165 -26.49 -3.30 -26.09
N ASP A 166 -26.83 -4.57 -25.88
CA ASP A 166 -26.70 -5.22 -24.58
C ASP A 166 -25.23 -5.36 -24.15
N ALA A 167 -24.33 -5.72 -25.08
CA ALA A 167 -22.90 -5.74 -24.80
C ALA A 167 -22.35 -4.35 -24.44
N LYS A 168 -22.81 -3.29 -25.11
CA LYS A 168 -22.43 -1.90 -24.80
C LYS A 168 -22.88 -1.50 -23.40
N ARG A 169 -24.12 -1.82 -23.01
CA ARG A 169 -24.63 -1.57 -21.65
C ARG A 169 -23.78 -2.25 -20.60
N GLU A 170 -23.38 -3.49 -20.84
CA GLU A 170 -22.54 -4.25 -19.90
C GLU A 170 -21.12 -3.67 -19.81
N PHE A 171 -20.54 -3.28 -20.95
CA PHE A 171 -19.27 -2.55 -20.97
C PHE A 171 -19.34 -1.24 -20.18
N ASP A 172 -20.39 -0.44 -20.36
CA ASP A 172 -20.59 0.81 -19.63
C ASP A 172 -20.71 0.58 -18.11
N ARG A 173 -21.38 -0.50 -17.69
CA ARG A 173 -21.44 -0.90 -16.28
C ARG A 173 -20.05 -1.23 -15.73
N SER A 174 -19.27 -2.06 -16.42
CA SER A 174 -17.90 -2.40 -16.00
C SER A 174 -17.00 -1.16 -15.93
N ARG A 175 -17.10 -0.26 -16.92
CA ARG A 175 -16.35 1.01 -16.92
C ARG A 175 -16.70 1.84 -15.69
N ASN A 176 -17.98 1.97 -15.36
CA ASN A 176 -18.41 2.74 -14.19
C ASN A 176 -17.92 2.12 -12.88
N VAL A 177 -17.88 0.80 -12.78
CA VAL A 177 -17.27 0.10 -11.62
C VAL A 177 -15.77 0.37 -11.55
N GLN A 178 -15.06 0.24 -12.67
CA GLN A 178 -13.63 0.51 -12.74
C GLN A 178 -13.30 1.94 -12.30
N LEU A 179 -14.03 2.94 -12.78
CA LEU A 179 -13.83 4.35 -12.39
C LEU A 179 -13.98 4.55 -10.88
N LYS A 180 -15.01 3.96 -10.27
CA LYS A 180 -15.17 4.00 -8.80
C LYS A 180 -14.00 3.36 -8.06
N LYS A 181 -13.45 2.26 -8.59
CA LYS A 181 -12.27 1.60 -7.99
C LYS A 181 -11.00 2.43 -8.13
N ILE A 182 -10.84 3.15 -9.23
CA ILE A 182 -9.74 4.10 -9.43
C ILE A 182 -9.82 5.24 -8.40
N GLU A 183 -11.02 5.81 -8.18
CA GLU A 183 -11.23 6.87 -7.19
C GLU A 183 -10.88 6.39 -5.77
N GLN A 184 -11.41 5.23 -5.37
CA GLN A 184 -11.09 4.62 -4.07
C GLN A 184 -9.58 4.36 -3.90
N TYR A 185 -8.92 3.89 -4.96
CA TYR A 185 -7.48 3.68 -4.98
C TYR A 185 -6.69 4.98 -4.73
N PHE A 186 -7.06 6.08 -5.41
CA PHE A 186 -6.39 7.36 -5.25
C PHE A 186 -6.55 7.96 -3.86
N GLU A 187 -7.73 7.81 -3.25
CA GLU A 187 -7.99 8.28 -1.89
C GLU A 187 -7.03 7.61 -0.89
N ILE A 188 -6.95 6.28 -0.91
CA ILE A 188 -6.07 5.54 -0.01
C ILE A 188 -4.59 5.75 -0.35
N GLN A 189 -4.24 5.90 -1.63
CA GLN A 189 -2.87 6.23 -2.02
C GLN A 189 -2.43 7.56 -1.39
N SER A 190 -3.28 8.59 -1.42
CA SER A 190 -3.02 9.88 -0.77
C SER A 190 -2.85 9.73 0.74
N LYS A 191 -3.68 8.90 1.39
CA LYS A 191 -3.56 8.60 2.82
C LYS A 191 -2.24 7.90 3.16
N VAL A 192 -1.83 6.90 2.38
CA VAL A 192 -0.53 6.22 2.54
C VAL A 192 0.63 7.18 2.35
N SER A 193 0.57 8.10 1.38
CA SER A 193 1.59 9.14 1.19
C SER A 193 1.72 10.06 2.42
N LYS A 194 0.60 10.44 3.05
CA LYS A 194 0.64 11.22 4.30
C LYS A 194 1.27 10.43 5.46
N LEU A 195 1.02 9.12 5.54
CA LEU A 195 1.61 8.28 6.58
C LEU A 195 3.12 8.07 6.40
N TRP A 196 3.62 8.07 5.17
CA TRP A 196 5.06 8.10 4.91
C TRP A 196 5.73 9.36 5.46
N LEU A 197 5.09 10.52 5.32
CA LEU A 197 5.59 11.77 5.91
C LEU A 197 5.58 11.69 7.43
N LYS A 198 4.48 11.21 8.03
CA LYS A 198 4.43 10.99 9.49
C LYS A 198 5.51 10.04 10.00
N LEU A 199 5.83 8.98 9.26
CA LEU A 199 6.90 8.05 9.64
C LEU A 199 8.27 8.74 9.64
N LYS A 200 8.54 9.60 8.65
CA LYS A 200 9.75 10.43 8.60
C LYS A 200 9.84 11.37 9.80
N ASP A 201 8.71 11.98 10.16
CA ASP A 201 8.65 12.92 11.29
C ASP A 201 8.78 12.20 12.64
N ALA A 202 8.34 10.93 12.74
CA ALA A 202 8.44 10.12 13.96
C ALA A 202 9.89 9.80 14.38
N THR A 203 10.84 9.87 13.43
CA THR A 203 12.27 9.67 13.66
C THR A 203 13.07 10.96 13.74
N SER A 204 12.42 12.11 13.56
CA SER A 204 13.06 13.42 13.69
C SER A 204 13.03 13.81 15.17
N ASP A 205 14.17 14.25 15.71
CA ASP A 205 14.21 14.82 17.06
C ASP A 205 13.19 15.96 17.12
N GLN A 206 12.17 15.81 17.96
CA GLN A 206 11.43 16.97 18.42
C GLN A 206 12.41 17.71 19.33
N GLY A 207 13.04 18.74 18.78
CA GLY A 207 13.84 19.70 19.55
C GLY A 207 13.06 20.28 20.72
#